data_AF-A0A3A9XU88-F1
#
_entry.id   AF-A0A3A9XU88-F1
#
_cell.length_a   1.000
_cell.length_b   1.000
_cell.length_c   1.000
_cell.angle_alpha   90.00
_cell.angle_beta   90.00
_cell.angle_gamma   90.00
#
_symmetry.space_group_name_H-M   'P 1'
#
loop_
_entity.id
_entity.type
_entity.pdbx_description
1 polymer ?
#
loop_
_entity_poly.entity_id
_entity_poly.type
_entity_poly.pdbx_seq_one_letter_code
_entity_poly.pdbx_strand_id
1 'polypeptide(L)'
;MAAGLGGVVVLVGICVAGALSGDDGLAVAPPTSTERADTVPILQQATAVQGICYGWTLQAAAEVVSAGSNLGEGVGVEGDPRCPSWVRVVADVTYVSESSESNDYAYVTVEGSADLDPSGLLAVGSGLERFGLTEDAFLDDPGWAVTRAAVSLPLLLAEAGGVSPVPVTTATSAGPPPPLPAAGNDLWRDRWGYLLAAAGMLLVTVLLVTVGLVQRRRERAGVAPRTGAASGRTPGVR
;
A
#
# COMPACT_ATOMS: atom_id res chain seq x y z
N MET A 1 -6.74 49.74 -16.93
CA MET A 1 -7.71 48.84 -16.26
C MET A 1 -8.25 47.86 -17.29
N ALA A 2 -7.82 46.61 -17.19
CA ALA A 2 -8.38 45.38 -17.78
C ALA A 2 -7.35 44.30 -17.41
N ALA A 3 -7.52 43.68 -16.24
CA ALA A 3 -8.22 42.41 -16.05
C ALA A 3 -7.32 41.24 -16.47
N GLY A 4 -6.77 40.58 -15.44
CA GLY A 4 -5.83 39.48 -15.58
C GLY A 4 -6.51 38.20 -16.06
N LEU A 5 -5.74 37.41 -16.79
CA LEU A 5 -6.01 36.01 -17.07
C LEU A 5 -4.88 35.22 -16.43
N GLY A 6 -5.15 34.80 -15.19
CA GLY A 6 -4.40 33.75 -14.51
C GLY A 6 -5.00 32.39 -14.88
N GLY A 7 -4.13 31.38 -14.93
CA GLY A 7 -4.48 29.97 -15.10
C GLY A 7 -3.88 29.39 -16.38
N VAL A 8 -3.21 28.24 -16.40
CA VAL A 8 -3.00 27.19 -15.41
C VAL A 8 -1.67 26.53 -15.83
N VAL A 9 -0.67 26.48 -14.94
CA VAL A 9 0.54 25.68 -15.17
C VAL A 9 0.20 24.24 -14.80
N VAL A 10 -0.06 23.40 -15.81
CA VAL A 10 -0.20 21.96 -15.62
C VAL A 10 1.21 21.36 -15.60
N LEU A 11 1.77 21.18 -14.40
CA LEU A 11 2.94 20.35 -14.19
C LEU A 11 2.52 18.88 -14.31
N VAL A 12 2.66 18.33 -15.52
CA VAL A 12 2.61 16.89 -15.75
C VAL A 12 3.89 16.30 -15.18
N GLY A 13 3.80 15.76 -13.95
CA GLY A 13 4.90 15.03 -13.32
C GLY A 13 5.20 13.76 -14.12
N ILE A 14 6.36 13.74 -14.76
CA ILE A 14 6.96 12.53 -15.33
C ILE A 14 7.52 11.74 -14.14
N CYS A 15 6.79 10.70 -13.75
CA CYS A 15 7.34 9.59 -12.96
C CYS A 15 7.22 8.32 -13.82
N VAL A 16 8.16 8.14 -14.75
CA VAL A 16 8.45 6.83 -15.33
C VAL A 16 9.94 6.57 -15.10
N ALA A 17 10.29 6.36 -13.84
CA ALA A 17 11.50 5.64 -13.46
C ALA A 17 11.04 4.23 -13.11
N GLY A 18 11.17 3.30 -14.07
CA GLY A 18 10.74 1.90 -13.87
C GLY A 18 10.55 1.08 -15.14
N ALA A 19 10.71 1.64 -16.34
CA ALA A 19 10.51 0.92 -17.60
C ALA A 19 11.83 0.54 -18.31
N LEU A 20 12.84 0.11 -17.56
CA LEU A 20 14.11 -0.37 -18.11
C LEU A 20 14.63 -1.58 -17.32
N SER A 21 13.89 -2.68 -17.36
CA SER A 21 14.46 -4.04 -17.24
C SER A 21 13.55 -4.96 -18.05
N GLY A 22 14.05 -5.46 -19.18
CA GLY A 22 13.44 -6.62 -19.83
C GLY A 22 13.84 -7.83 -19.00
N ASP A 23 12.97 -8.22 -18.06
CA ASP A 23 13.15 -9.46 -17.31
C ASP A 23 12.43 -10.58 -18.07
N ASP A 24 13.17 -11.64 -18.36
CA ASP A 24 12.58 -12.94 -18.59
C ASP A 24 11.70 -13.23 -17.37
N GLY A 25 10.38 -13.38 -17.55
CA GLY A 25 9.40 -13.53 -16.45
C GLY A 25 9.58 -14.77 -15.57
N LEU A 26 10.72 -15.44 -15.68
CA LEU A 26 11.13 -16.62 -14.95
C LEU A 26 12.28 -16.35 -13.97
N ALA A 27 12.86 -15.15 -13.97
CA ALA A 27 13.93 -14.79 -13.06
C ALA A 27 13.39 -14.50 -11.65
N VAL A 28 14.02 -15.09 -10.63
CA VAL A 28 13.72 -14.79 -9.23
C VAL A 28 14.43 -13.51 -8.82
N ALA A 29 13.64 -12.49 -8.45
CA ALA A 29 14.18 -11.20 -8.03
C ALA A 29 14.88 -11.32 -6.65
N PRO A 30 16.15 -10.90 -6.51
CA PRO A 30 16.80 -10.84 -5.20
C PRO A 30 16.18 -9.72 -4.34
N PRO A 31 16.35 -9.76 -3.01
CA PRO A 31 16.03 -8.63 -2.15
C PRO A 31 16.76 -7.36 -2.61
N THR A 32 16.08 -6.23 -2.53
CA THR A 32 16.66 -4.92 -2.84
C THR A 32 17.79 -4.58 -1.88
N SER A 33 18.67 -3.67 -2.29
CA SER A 33 19.75 -3.19 -1.41
C SER A 33 19.23 -2.58 -0.10
N THR A 34 18.07 -1.90 -0.13
CA THR A 34 17.44 -1.33 1.06
C THR A 34 16.94 -2.42 2.01
N GLU A 35 16.24 -3.44 1.50
CA GLU A 35 15.74 -4.55 2.33
C GLU A 35 16.88 -5.30 3.01
N ARG A 36 17.99 -5.54 2.30
CA ARG A 36 19.18 -6.16 2.90
C ARG A 36 19.82 -5.26 3.96
N ALA A 37 20.00 -3.98 3.65
CA ALA A 37 20.58 -3.00 4.56
C ALA A 37 19.76 -2.79 5.84
N ASP A 38 18.42 -2.90 5.75
CA ASP A 38 17.53 -2.80 6.91
C ASP A 38 17.47 -4.11 7.72
N THR A 39 17.64 -5.25 7.06
CA THR A 39 17.58 -6.58 7.68
C THR A 39 18.81 -6.88 8.55
N VAL A 40 20.01 -6.63 8.02
CA VAL A 40 21.27 -7.01 8.69
C VAL A 40 21.39 -6.43 10.12
N PRO A 41 21.12 -5.14 10.37
CA PRO A 41 21.21 -4.57 11.72
C PRO A 41 20.23 -5.20 12.71
N ILE A 42 19.03 -5.59 12.26
CA ILE A 42 18.03 -6.26 13.10
C ILE A 42 18.56 -7.64 13.52
N LEU A 43 19.13 -8.40 12.58
CA LEU A 43 19.71 -9.71 12.88
C LEU A 43 20.93 -9.59 13.80
N GLN A 44 21.77 -8.57 13.59
CA GLN A 44 22.90 -8.27 14.49
C GLN A 44 22.45 -8.02 15.93
N GLN A 45 21.40 -7.21 16.10
CA GLN A 45 20.86 -6.92 17.42
C GLN A 45 20.29 -8.18 18.09
N ALA A 46 19.53 -8.98 17.34
CA ALA A 46 18.99 -10.25 17.85
C ALA A 46 20.11 -11.21 18.26
N THR A 47 21.12 -11.39 17.42
CA THR A 47 22.29 -12.24 17.72
C THR A 47 23.05 -11.76 18.96
N ALA A 48 23.24 -10.45 19.13
CA ALA A 48 23.92 -9.90 20.29
C ALA A 48 23.21 -10.20 21.62
N VAL A 49 21.88 -10.36 21.59
CA VAL A 49 21.07 -10.66 22.78
C VAL A 49 20.88 -12.16 22.99
N GLN A 50 20.59 -12.91 21.92
CA GLN A 50 20.18 -14.31 21.99
C GLN A 50 21.34 -15.29 21.81
N GLY A 51 22.50 -14.81 21.32
CA GLY A 51 23.69 -15.63 21.11
C GLY A 51 23.60 -16.60 19.92
N ILE A 52 22.56 -16.48 19.09
CA ILE A 52 22.34 -17.31 17.89
C ILE A 52 22.48 -16.44 16.64
N CYS A 53 23.16 -16.95 15.62
CA CYS A 53 23.22 -16.30 14.32
C CYS A 53 21.92 -16.49 13.54
N TYR A 54 21.45 -15.43 12.90
CA TYR A 54 20.24 -15.46 12.08
C TYR A 54 20.58 -15.07 10.65
N GLY A 55 19.93 -15.71 9.68
CA GLY A 55 20.15 -15.39 8.27
C GLY A 55 19.07 -15.88 7.32
N TRP A 56 19.37 -15.71 6.04
CA TRP A 56 18.51 -16.13 4.94
C TRP A 56 19.30 -16.63 3.74
N THR A 57 18.63 -17.49 2.97
CA THR A 57 19.05 -17.90 1.64
C THR A 57 17.82 -17.92 0.72
N LEU A 58 17.87 -17.18 -0.38
CA LEU A 58 16.93 -17.25 -1.48
C LEU A 58 17.60 -17.97 -2.64
N GLN A 59 16.92 -18.96 -3.19
CA GLN A 59 17.40 -19.82 -4.25
C GLN A 59 16.39 -19.89 -5.39
N ALA A 60 16.90 -20.10 -6.60
CA ALA A 60 16.13 -20.46 -7.77
C ALA A 60 16.60 -21.84 -8.22
N ALA A 61 15.83 -22.88 -7.88
CA ALA A 61 16.22 -24.27 -8.02
C ALA A 61 17.52 -24.59 -7.25
N ALA A 62 18.65 -24.67 -7.93
CA ALA A 62 19.95 -24.97 -7.32
C ALA A 62 20.88 -23.76 -7.21
N GLU A 63 20.47 -22.60 -7.72
CA GLU A 63 21.28 -21.38 -7.72
C GLU A 63 20.92 -20.49 -6.55
N VAL A 64 21.93 -20.05 -5.78
CA VAL A 64 21.74 -19.06 -4.72
C VAL A 64 21.61 -17.67 -5.34
N VAL A 65 20.39 -17.13 -5.30
CA VAL A 65 20.05 -15.79 -5.79
C VAL A 65 20.50 -14.73 -4.78
N SER A 66 20.29 -14.98 -3.49
CA SER A 66 20.73 -14.09 -2.42
C SER A 66 20.98 -14.86 -1.13
N ALA A 67 22.00 -14.45 -0.38
CA ALA A 67 22.22 -14.91 0.98
C ALA A 67 22.64 -13.75 1.88
N GLY A 68 22.37 -13.86 3.17
CA GLY A 68 22.84 -12.90 4.16
C GLY A 68 22.54 -13.33 5.58
N SER A 69 23.10 -12.60 6.54
CA SER A 69 22.96 -12.90 7.96
C SER A 69 23.29 -11.69 8.83
N ASN A 70 23.28 -11.91 10.15
CA ASN A 70 23.88 -10.99 11.11
C ASN A 70 25.36 -10.65 10.80
N LEU A 71 26.07 -11.45 10.01
CA LEU A 71 27.46 -11.18 9.61
C LEU A 71 27.57 -10.20 8.43
N GLY A 72 26.47 -9.89 7.76
CA GLY A 72 26.42 -8.98 6.62
C GLY A 72 25.68 -9.55 5.40
N GLU A 73 25.58 -8.71 4.37
CA GLU A 73 25.07 -9.11 3.07
C GLU A 73 26.02 -10.08 2.37
N GLY A 74 25.49 -11.07 1.65
CA GLY A 74 26.28 -12.06 0.93
C GLY A 74 26.98 -13.09 1.82
N VAL A 75 26.77 -13.05 3.13
CA VAL A 75 27.38 -13.98 4.10
C VAL A 75 26.29 -14.80 4.76
N GLY A 76 26.20 -16.09 4.39
CA GLY A 76 25.31 -17.04 5.06
C GLY A 76 25.83 -17.48 6.43
N VAL A 77 24.95 -18.03 7.27
CA VAL A 77 25.30 -18.54 8.60
C VAL A 77 25.85 -19.98 8.58
N GLU A 78 25.43 -20.79 7.62
CA GLU A 78 25.82 -22.20 7.53
C GLU A 78 27.31 -22.33 7.18
N GLY A 79 28.04 -23.10 8.00
CA GLY A 79 29.46 -23.38 7.78
C GLY A 79 30.40 -22.22 8.14
N ASP A 80 29.89 -21.06 8.56
CA ASP A 80 30.72 -19.96 9.02
C ASP A 80 31.19 -20.21 10.48
N PRO A 81 32.50 -20.25 10.77
CA PRO A 81 33.02 -20.54 12.11
C PRO A 81 32.63 -19.49 13.16
N ARG A 82 32.17 -18.29 12.75
CA ARG A 82 31.65 -17.26 13.66
C ARG A 82 30.22 -17.55 14.12
N CYS A 83 29.55 -18.52 13.49
CA CYS A 83 28.17 -18.92 13.76
C CYS A 83 28.09 -20.42 14.07
N PRO A 84 28.59 -20.87 15.23
CA PRO A 84 28.48 -22.27 15.63
C PRO A 84 27.03 -22.71 15.90
N SER A 85 26.19 -21.79 16.39
CA SER A 85 24.75 -21.96 16.58
C SER A 85 24.00 -20.96 15.70
N TRP A 86 23.11 -21.44 14.83
CA TRP A 86 22.45 -20.60 13.83
C TRP A 86 21.07 -21.09 13.44
N VAL A 87 20.25 -20.16 12.94
CA VAL A 87 18.97 -20.42 12.28
C VAL A 87 18.89 -19.59 11.01
N ARG A 88 18.42 -20.17 9.91
CA ARG A 88 18.15 -19.45 8.67
C ARG A 88 16.83 -19.85 8.05
N VAL A 89 16.25 -18.93 7.30
CA VAL A 89 15.20 -19.26 6.34
C VAL A 89 15.85 -19.63 5.00
N VAL A 90 15.39 -20.69 4.37
CA VAL A 90 15.72 -21.05 2.99
C VAL A 90 14.43 -21.00 2.18
N ALA A 91 14.41 -20.18 1.15
CA ALA A 91 13.32 -20.11 0.19
C ALA A 91 13.83 -20.54 -1.18
N ASP A 92 13.25 -21.61 -1.74
CA ASP A 92 13.48 -22.05 -3.12
C ASP A 92 12.25 -21.68 -3.95
N VAL A 93 12.43 -20.75 -4.88
CA VAL A 93 11.36 -20.21 -5.72
C VAL A 93 11.64 -20.59 -7.17
N THR A 94 10.64 -21.15 -7.84
CA THR A 94 10.76 -21.51 -9.25
C THR A 94 9.55 -21.00 -10.00
N TYR A 95 9.81 -20.14 -10.99
CA TYR A 95 8.85 -19.73 -12.00
C TYR A 95 9.02 -20.59 -13.25
N VAL A 96 7.91 -21.03 -13.83
CA VAL A 96 7.87 -21.83 -15.05
C VAL A 96 7.27 -21.02 -16.20
N SER A 97 7.64 -21.37 -17.44
CA SER A 97 7.09 -20.69 -18.62
C SER A 97 5.57 -20.79 -18.66
N GLU A 98 4.87 -19.77 -19.15
CA GLU A 98 3.41 -19.79 -19.36
C GLU A 98 2.92 -20.96 -20.23
N SER A 99 3.81 -21.53 -21.07
CA SER A 99 3.53 -22.72 -21.89
C SER A 99 3.70 -24.06 -21.16
N SER A 100 4.10 -24.04 -19.88
CA SER A 100 4.28 -25.23 -19.07
C SER A 100 2.95 -25.68 -18.46
N GLU A 101 2.74 -26.99 -18.38
CA GLU A 101 1.62 -27.57 -17.60
C GLU A 101 1.95 -27.64 -16.09
N SER A 102 3.17 -27.24 -15.70
CA SER A 102 3.58 -27.12 -14.31
C SER A 102 3.16 -25.77 -13.76
N ASN A 103 3.01 -25.66 -12.44
CA ASN A 103 2.78 -24.39 -11.77
C ASN A 103 4.09 -23.83 -11.20
N ASP A 104 4.13 -22.53 -11.02
CA ASP A 104 5.12 -21.88 -10.17
C ASP A 104 5.01 -22.45 -8.75
N TYR A 105 6.13 -22.50 -8.04
CA TYR A 105 6.13 -22.96 -6.65
C TYR A 105 7.19 -22.24 -5.83
N ALA A 106 6.88 -22.10 -4.54
CA ALA A 106 7.82 -21.65 -3.53
C ALA A 106 7.87 -22.70 -2.43
N TYR A 107 9.07 -23.16 -2.09
CA TYR A 107 9.31 -24.06 -0.97
C TYR A 107 10.13 -23.34 0.09
N VAL A 108 9.57 -23.20 1.28
CA VAL A 108 10.17 -22.43 2.37
C VAL A 108 10.44 -23.33 3.56
N THR A 109 11.70 -23.36 4.00
CA THR A 109 12.12 -24.12 5.18
C THR A 109 12.87 -23.23 6.15
N VAL A 110 12.81 -23.61 7.43
CA VAL A 110 13.66 -23.06 8.47
C VAL A 110 14.66 -24.13 8.85
N GLU A 111 15.93 -23.81 8.66
CA GLU A 111 17.05 -24.69 8.97
C GLU A 111 17.83 -24.12 10.15
N GLY A 112 18.52 -24.99 10.88
CA GLY A 112 19.36 -24.60 11.99
C GLY A 112 20.52 -25.54 12.21
N SER A 113 21.43 -25.12 13.07
CA SER A 113 22.56 -25.92 13.53
C SER A 113 22.09 -27.14 14.35
N ALA A 114 22.96 -28.15 14.44
CA ALA A 114 22.63 -29.45 15.04
C ALA A 114 22.34 -29.41 16.55
N ASP A 115 22.67 -28.32 17.24
CA ASP A 115 22.36 -28.08 18.65
C ASP A 115 20.92 -27.62 18.89
N LEU A 116 20.17 -27.28 17.84
CA LEU A 116 18.78 -26.85 17.94
C LEU A 116 17.80 -28.01 17.78
N ASP A 117 16.69 -27.96 18.55
CA ASP A 117 15.66 -28.98 18.48
C ASP A 117 14.89 -28.92 17.15
N PRO A 118 14.85 -30.03 16.37
CA PRO A 118 14.16 -30.05 15.08
C PRO A 118 12.66 -29.75 15.18
N SER A 119 12.00 -30.15 16.27
CA SER A 119 10.57 -29.87 16.45
C SER A 119 10.30 -28.40 16.72
N GLY A 120 11.20 -27.74 17.45
CA GLY A 120 11.23 -26.29 17.61
C GLY A 120 11.41 -25.56 16.27
N LEU A 121 12.36 -25.99 15.43
CA LEU A 121 12.57 -25.40 14.10
C LEU A 121 11.34 -25.56 13.19
N LEU A 122 10.67 -26.71 13.24
CA LEU A 122 9.42 -26.94 12.51
C LEU A 122 8.32 -25.96 12.99
N ALA A 123 8.19 -25.75 14.30
CA ALA A 123 7.25 -24.80 14.86
C ALA A 123 7.59 -23.34 14.47
N VAL A 124 8.88 -22.99 14.38
CA VAL A 124 9.33 -21.70 13.83
C VAL A 124 8.89 -21.56 12.37
N GLY A 125 9.12 -22.58 11.54
CA GLY A 125 8.70 -22.59 10.14
C GLY A 125 7.20 -22.40 9.97
N SER A 126 6.38 -23.18 10.67
CA SER A 126 4.91 -23.02 10.66
C SER A 126 4.46 -21.66 11.22
N GLY A 127 5.27 -21.03 12.06
CA GLY A 127 5.00 -19.72 12.63
C GLY A 127 5.07 -18.57 11.61
N LEU A 128 5.77 -18.74 10.48
CA LEU A 128 5.95 -17.72 9.44
C LEU A 128 4.61 -17.28 8.83
N GLU A 129 3.67 -18.19 8.65
CA GLU A 129 2.35 -17.90 8.08
C GLU A 129 1.57 -16.85 8.88
N ARG A 130 1.77 -16.79 10.21
CA ARG A 130 1.12 -15.77 11.08
C ARG A 130 1.58 -14.35 10.76
N PHE A 131 2.70 -14.20 10.06
CA PHE A 131 3.23 -12.92 9.58
C PHE A 131 2.87 -12.66 8.11
N GLY A 132 2.03 -13.48 7.49
CA GLY A 132 1.68 -13.39 6.08
C GLY A 132 2.80 -13.88 5.15
N LEU A 133 3.76 -14.65 5.67
CA LEU A 133 4.87 -15.22 4.91
C LEU A 133 4.47 -16.62 4.41
N THR A 134 3.52 -16.63 3.49
CA THR A 134 2.99 -17.84 2.83
C THR A 134 3.71 -18.09 1.51
N GLU A 135 3.54 -19.28 0.91
CA GLU A 135 4.09 -19.60 -0.41
C GLU A 135 3.75 -18.52 -1.46
N ASP A 136 2.50 -18.06 -1.50
CA ASP A 136 2.07 -16.96 -2.39
C ASP A 136 2.88 -15.67 -2.18
N ALA A 137 3.20 -15.30 -0.93
CA ALA A 137 4.01 -14.11 -0.67
C ALA A 137 5.44 -14.24 -1.19
N PHE A 138 6.01 -15.45 -1.14
CA PHE A 138 7.32 -15.74 -1.72
C PHE A 138 7.29 -15.82 -3.25
N LEU A 139 6.15 -16.15 -3.85
CA LEU A 139 5.94 -16.08 -5.30
C LEU A 139 5.73 -14.64 -5.78
N ASP A 140 5.02 -13.81 -5.01
CA ASP A 140 4.71 -12.43 -5.39
C ASP A 140 5.91 -11.48 -5.21
N ASP A 141 6.65 -11.61 -4.09
CA ASP A 141 7.82 -10.78 -3.78
C ASP A 141 8.88 -11.59 -3.00
N PRO A 142 9.67 -12.44 -3.68
CA PRO A 142 10.62 -13.34 -3.04
C PRO A 142 11.70 -12.61 -2.24
N GLY A 143 12.14 -11.45 -2.73
CA GLY A 143 13.18 -10.63 -2.10
C GLY A 143 12.71 -10.01 -0.78
N TRP A 144 11.53 -9.42 -0.78
CA TRP A 144 10.91 -8.89 0.43
C TRP A 144 10.55 -10.02 1.41
N ALA A 145 9.91 -11.09 0.94
CA ALA A 145 9.42 -12.18 1.78
C ALA A 145 10.56 -12.88 2.53
N VAL A 146 11.68 -13.16 1.86
CA VAL A 146 12.82 -13.87 2.49
C VAL A 146 13.50 -13.01 3.56
N THR A 147 13.64 -11.70 3.34
CA THR A 147 14.22 -10.79 4.33
C THR A 147 13.27 -10.56 5.49
N ARG A 148 11.96 -10.48 5.22
CA ARG A 148 10.93 -10.39 6.26
C ARG A 148 10.83 -11.65 7.11
N ALA A 149 10.99 -12.83 6.50
CA ALA A 149 11.09 -14.09 7.21
C ALA A 149 12.32 -14.13 8.12
N ALA A 150 13.49 -13.70 7.62
CA ALA A 150 14.73 -13.66 8.40
C ALA A 150 14.57 -12.84 9.70
N VAL A 151 13.97 -11.64 9.62
CA VAL A 151 13.77 -10.78 10.81
C VAL A 151 12.70 -11.29 11.77
N SER A 152 11.86 -12.23 11.35
CA SER A 152 10.87 -12.87 12.22
C SER A 152 11.43 -14.05 13.03
N LEU A 153 12.53 -14.66 12.57
CA LEU A 153 13.16 -15.83 13.21
C LEU A 153 13.51 -15.61 14.69
N PRO A 154 14.12 -14.47 15.11
CA PRO A 154 14.45 -14.24 16.52
C PRO A 154 13.25 -14.32 17.47
N LEU A 155 12.11 -13.80 17.02
CA LEU A 155 10.86 -13.80 17.78
C LEU A 155 10.27 -15.22 17.81
N LEU A 156 10.13 -15.84 16.64
CA LEU A 156 9.56 -17.18 16.52
C LEU A 156 10.38 -18.23 17.28
N LEU A 157 11.71 -18.12 17.25
CA LEU A 157 12.59 -19.01 18.02
C LEU A 157 12.42 -18.81 19.53
N ALA A 158 12.18 -17.57 19.98
CA ALA A 158 11.89 -17.31 21.39
C ALA A 158 10.51 -17.87 21.80
N GLU A 159 9.49 -17.75 20.94
CA GLU A 159 8.16 -18.34 21.17
C GLU A 159 8.21 -19.87 21.23
N ALA A 160 9.05 -20.49 20.40
CA ALA A 160 9.30 -21.94 20.44
C ALA A 160 10.13 -22.37 21.66
N GLY A 161 10.57 -21.44 22.50
CA GLY A 161 11.38 -21.72 23.70
C GLY A 161 12.85 -22.01 23.41
N GLY A 162 13.33 -21.77 22.18
CA GLY A 162 14.73 -22.01 21.81
C GLY A 162 15.69 -20.97 22.35
N VAL A 163 15.22 -19.74 22.60
CA VAL A 163 16.02 -18.63 23.16
C VAL A 163 15.17 -17.74 24.05
N SER A 164 15.82 -16.90 24.88
CA SER A 164 15.10 -15.85 25.60
C SER A 164 14.61 -14.76 24.63
N PRO A 165 13.43 -14.16 24.86
CA PRO A 165 12.95 -13.05 24.04
C PRO A 165 13.91 -11.86 24.08
N VAL A 166 14.05 -11.17 22.94
CA VAL A 166 14.79 -9.89 22.89
C VAL A 166 14.03 -8.86 23.72
N PRO A 167 14.67 -8.19 24.71
CA PRO A 167 14.00 -7.24 25.56
C PRO A 167 13.53 -6.04 24.73
N VAL A 168 12.23 -5.79 24.75
CA VAL A 168 11.67 -4.58 24.19
C VAL A 168 11.85 -3.48 25.24
N THR A 169 12.55 -2.41 24.88
CA THR A 169 12.59 -1.22 25.73
C THR A 169 11.21 -0.56 25.66
N THR A 170 10.34 -0.91 26.60
CA THR A 170 9.09 -0.17 26.76
C THR A 170 9.45 1.20 27.32
N ALA A 171 9.25 2.25 26.52
CA ALA A 171 9.32 3.60 27.03
C ALA A 171 8.32 3.70 28.19
N THR A 172 8.83 3.81 29.42
CA THR A 172 7.98 4.07 30.57
C THR A 172 7.35 5.45 30.35
N SER A 173 6.07 5.47 29.98
CA SER A 173 5.35 6.73 29.79
C SER A 173 5.32 7.48 31.12
N ALA A 174 5.99 8.62 31.18
CA ALA A 174 6.08 9.45 32.38
C ALA A 174 4.76 10.20 32.70
N GLY A 175 3.66 9.88 32.03
CA GLY A 175 2.36 10.50 32.28
C GLY A 175 1.25 9.93 31.40
N PRO A 176 -0.01 10.27 31.71
CA PRO A 176 -1.13 9.99 30.83
C PRO A 176 -0.90 10.71 29.48
N PRO A 177 -1.20 10.04 28.35
CA PRO A 177 -1.08 10.67 27.04
C PRO A 177 -1.98 11.91 26.98
N PRO A 178 -1.58 12.97 26.24
CA PRO A 178 -2.45 14.11 26.02
C PRO A 178 -3.77 13.62 25.38
N PRO A 179 -4.92 14.24 25.71
CA PRO A 179 -6.18 13.86 25.11
C PRO A 179 -6.11 14.01 23.59
N LEU A 180 -6.73 13.07 22.88
CA LEU A 180 -6.85 13.16 21.43
C LEU A 180 -7.52 14.50 21.05
N PRO A 181 -7.10 15.13 19.95
CA PRO A 181 -7.81 16.29 19.41
C PRO A 181 -9.28 15.91 19.17
N ALA A 182 -10.18 16.85 19.41
CA ALA A 182 -11.61 16.64 19.15
C ALA A 182 -11.79 16.13 17.72
N ALA A 183 -12.56 15.05 17.55
CA ALA A 183 -12.88 14.50 16.24
C ALA A 183 -13.40 15.63 15.34
N GLY A 184 -12.72 15.86 14.21
CA GLY A 184 -13.14 16.85 13.22
C GLY A 184 -14.53 16.52 12.69
N ASN A 185 -15.29 17.55 12.31
CA ASN A 185 -16.62 17.36 11.75
C ASN A 185 -16.51 16.86 10.29
N ASP A 186 -16.58 15.54 10.08
CA ASP A 186 -16.51 14.88 8.76
C ASP A 186 -17.78 15.02 7.91
N LEU A 187 -18.68 15.93 8.28
CA LEU A 187 -19.99 16.13 7.66
C LEU A 187 -19.92 16.42 6.15
N TRP A 188 -18.86 17.10 5.71
CA TRP A 188 -18.62 17.34 4.27
C TRP A 188 -18.24 16.06 3.55
N ARG A 189 -17.36 15.22 4.14
CA ARG A 189 -16.89 13.98 3.52
C ARG A 189 -17.96 12.89 3.53
N ASP A 190 -18.77 12.79 4.58
CA ASP A 190 -19.81 11.77 4.70
C ASP A 190 -21.10 12.14 3.98
N ARG A 191 -21.39 13.43 3.81
CA ARG A 191 -22.72 13.89 3.33
C ARG A 191 -22.68 14.75 2.07
N TRP A 192 -21.54 14.86 1.37
CA TRP A 192 -21.44 15.66 0.14
C TRP A 192 -22.49 15.26 -0.92
N GLY A 193 -22.79 13.96 -1.05
CA GLY A 193 -23.82 13.48 -1.99
C GLY A 193 -25.21 14.02 -1.68
N TYR A 194 -25.60 14.07 -0.39
CA TYR A 194 -26.88 14.66 0.03
C TYR A 194 -26.92 16.18 -0.19
N LEU A 195 -25.80 16.87 0.03
CA LEU A 195 -25.69 18.32 -0.19
C LEU A 195 -25.83 18.66 -1.69
N LEU A 196 -25.21 17.88 -2.58
CA LEU A 196 -25.37 18.05 -4.03
C LEU A 196 -26.80 17.78 -4.49
N ALA A 197 -27.43 16.72 -3.99
CA ALA A 197 -28.82 16.42 -4.31
C ALA A 197 -29.77 17.54 -3.88
N ALA A 198 -29.60 18.07 -2.66
CA ALA A 198 -30.39 19.18 -2.15
C ALA A 198 -30.18 20.47 -2.98
N ALA A 199 -28.93 20.78 -3.34
CA ALA A 199 -28.62 21.93 -4.19
C ALA A 199 -29.26 21.80 -5.58
N GLY A 200 -29.20 20.61 -6.18
CA GLY A 200 -29.85 20.32 -7.46
C GLY A 200 -31.36 20.51 -7.41
N MET A 201 -32.02 20.01 -6.36
CA MET A 201 -33.46 20.15 -6.18
C MET A 201 -33.88 21.62 -6.00
N LEU A 202 -33.08 22.41 -5.30
CA LEU A 202 -33.31 23.84 -5.12
C LEU A 202 -33.19 24.60 -6.45
N LEU A 203 -32.18 24.26 -7.27
CA LEU A 203 -32.03 24.83 -8.62
C LEU A 203 -33.22 24.53 -9.53
N VAL A 204 -33.70 23.29 -9.55
CA VAL A 204 -34.90 22.92 -10.32
C VAL A 204 -36.12 23.74 -9.86
N THR A 205 -36.27 23.90 -8.55
CA THR A 205 -37.37 24.70 -7.97
C THR A 205 -37.31 26.15 -8.45
N VAL A 206 -36.13 26.78 -8.39
CA VAL A 206 -35.92 28.15 -8.88
C VAL A 206 -36.21 28.26 -10.38
N LEU A 207 -35.79 27.27 -11.18
CA LEU A 207 -36.06 27.23 -12.62
C LEU A 207 -37.57 27.19 -12.90
N LEU A 208 -38.32 26.32 -12.22
CA LEU A 208 -39.77 26.21 -12.41
C LEU A 208 -40.49 27.50 -12.01
N VAL A 209 -40.10 28.13 -10.91
CA VAL A 209 -40.66 29.41 -10.47
C VAL A 209 -40.37 30.52 -11.47
N THR A 210 -39.14 30.63 -11.95
CA THR A 210 -38.75 31.65 -12.94
C THR A 210 -39.48 31.46 -14.27
N VAL A 211 -39.57 30.23 -14.77
CA VAL A 211 -40.33 29.91 -15.99
C VAL A 211 -41.82 30.23 -15.81
N GLY A 212 -42.42 29.83 -14.69
CA GLY A 212 -43.83 30.15 -14.38
C GLY A 212 -44.09 31.65 -14.31
N LEU A 213 -43.18 32.43 -13.71
CA LEU A 213 -43.28 33.89 -13.68
C LEU A 213 -43.14 34.52 -15.07
N VAL A 214 -42.26 34.01 -15.93
CA VAL A 214 -42.07 34.49 -17.31
C VAL A 214 -43.31 34.18 -18.17
N GLN A 215 -43.83 32.96 -18.10
CA GLN A 215 -45.05 32.56 -18.80
C GLN A 215 -46.24 33.44 -18.39
N ARG A 216 -46.44 33.64 -17.08
CA ARG A 216 -47.49 34.51 -16.55
C ARG A 216 -47.35 35.98 -16.98
N ARG A 217 -46.12 36.49 -17.10
CA ARG A 217 -45.87 37.84 -17.64
C ARG A 217 -46.22 37.93 -19.13
N ARG A 218 -45.91 36.90 -19.92
CA ARG A 218 -46.25 36.84 -21.36
C ARG A 218 -47.76 36.78 -21.58
N GLU A 219 -48.48 35.99 -20.78
CA GLU A 219 -49.95 35.93 -20.82
C GLU A 219 -50.58 37.28 -20.49
N ARG A 220 -50.09 37.98 -19.46
CA ARG A 220 -50.56 39.31 -19.09
C ARG A 220 -50.21 40.39 -20.13
N ALA A 221 -49.10 40.25 -20.83
CA ALA A 221 -48.71 41.16 -21.92
C ALA A 221 -49.51 40.90 -23.23
N GLY A 222 -50.02 39.68 -23.42
CA GLY A 222 -50.88 39.31 -24.54
C GLY A 222 -52.34 39.76 -24.41
N VAL A 223 -52.79 40.10 -23.19
CA VAL A 223 -54.12 40.68 -22.93
C VAL A 223 -53.98 42.19 -22.74
N ALA A 224 -53.72 42.91 -23.83
CA ALA A 224 -54.00 44.34 -23.86
C ALA A 224 -55.53 44.52 -24.02
N PRO A 225 -56.21 45.28 -23.15
CA PRO A 225 -57.61 45.63 -23.39
C PRO A 225 -57.67 46.50 -24.65
N ARG A 226 -58.52 46.10 -25.62
CA ARG A 226 -58.98 47.00 -26.68
C ARG A 226 -59.89 48.06 -26.06
N THR A 227 -59.30 49.02 -25.36
CA THR A 227 -59.95 50.29 -25.03
C THR A 227 -59.90 51.17 -26.27
N GLY A 228 -61.07 51.36 -26.89
CA GLY A 228 -61.22 52.24 -28.04
C GLY A 228 -60.93 53.70 -27.71
N ALA A 229 -60.51 54.45 -28.72
CA ALA A 229 -60.74 55.88 -28.81
C ALA A 229 -60.70 56.30 -30.27
N ALA A 230 -61.80 56.89 -30.71
CA ALA A 230 -61.96 57.60 -31.96
C ALA A 230 -61.00 58.80 -32.07
N SER A 231 -60.60 59.13 -33.30
CA SER A 231 -60.54 60.52 -33.77
C SER A 231 -60.35 60.53 -35.28
N GLY A 232 -61.21 61.26 -35.98
CA GLY A 232 -61.22 61.37 -37.43
C GLY A 232 -60.14 62.27 -38.01
N ARG A 233 -60.14 62.35 -39.35
CA ARG A 233 -60.02 63.57 -40.19
C ARG A 233 -59.74 63.17 -41.65
N THR A 234 -60.68 63.48 -42.53
CA THR A 234 -60.59 63.60 -44.01
C THR A 234 -59.57 64.70 -44.42
N PRO A 235 -59.18 64.93 -45.71
CA PRO A 235 -59.88 64.60 -46.96
C PRO A 235 -59.01 64.21 -48.19
N GLY A 236 -59.66 63.81 -49.28
CA GLY A 236 -59.11 63.98 -50.63
C GLY A 236 -59.67 63.01 -51.67
N VAL A 237 -60.41 63.54 -52.66
CA VAL A 237 -60.12 63.45 -54.11
C VAL A 237 -61.31 64.00 -54.91
N ARG A 238 -61.00 65.09 -55.64
CA ARG A 238 -61.55 65.64 -56.90
C ARG A 238 -63.04 65.91 -57.04
#